data_AF-A0A497KP69-F1
#
_entry.id   AF-A0A497KP69-F1
#
_cell.length_a   1.000
_cell.length_b   1.000
_cell.length_c   1.000
_cell.angle_alpha   90.00
_cell.angle_beta   90.00
_cell.angle_gamma   90.00
#
_symmetry.space_group_name_H-M   'P 1'
#
loop_
_entity.id
_entity.type
_entity.pdbx_description
1 polymer ?
#
loop_
_entity_poly.entity_id
_entity_poly.type
_entity_poly.pdbx_seq_one_letter_code
_entity_poly.pdbx_strand_id
1 'polypeptide(L)'
;MIVLKIGGDIYKRGLDASLIDDVKEILLREKLVIVHGGGDEVTAIAEKLGKKQTFITSPSGIRSRYTDKETVEIYTMVMAGRINKAIVQQLLSHGLPAIGLAGIDGQILRAKR
;
A
#
# COMPACT_ATOMS: atom_id res chain seq x y z
N MET A 1 2.03 -20.89 0.96
CA MET A 1 2.05 -19.50 0.45
C MET A 1 1.33 -18.61 1.44
N ILE A 2 1.95 -17.49 1.82
CA ILE A 2 1.48 -16.56 2.84
C ILE A 2 1.16 -15.20 2.19
N VAL A 3 0.06 -14.57 2.61
CA VAL A 3 -0.28 -13.20 2.24
C VAL A 3 -0.26 -12.34 3.51
N LEU A 4 0.68 -11.40 3.57
CA LEU A 4 0.86 -10.50 4.70
C LEU A 4 0.28 -9.13 4.38
N LYS A 5 -0.74 -8.69 5.12
CA LYS A 5 -1.28 -7.33 5.01
C LYS A 5 -0.58 -6.40 6.00
N ILE A 6 0.18 -5.44 5.50
CA ILE A 6 0.77 -4.37 6.33
C ILE A 6 -0.09 -3.10 6.30
N GLY A 7 -0.31 -2.51 7.48
CA GLY A 7 -1.01 -1.23 7.64
C GLY A 7 -0.18 -0.05 7.10
N GLY A 8 -0.85 1.09 6.86
CA GLY A 8 -0.16 2.30 6.40
C GLY A 8 0.87 2.84 7.40
N ASP A 9 0.68 2.58 8.69
CA ASP A 9 1.62 3.01 9.74
C ASP A 9 2.93 2.23 9.74
N ILE A 10 2.94 1.02 9.18
CA ILE A 10 4.18 0.24 9.04
C ILE A 10 5.12 0.92 8.04
N TYR A 11 4.58 1.54 6.98
CA TYR A 11 5.40 2.36 6.09
C TYR A 11 6.03 3.56 6.83
N LYS A 12 5.25 4.26 7.67
CA LYS A 12 5.73 5.45 8.40
C LYS A 12 6.85 5.13 9.40
N ARG A 13 6.73 4.01 10.11
CA ARG A 13 7.74 3.54 11.08
C ARG A 13 8.93 2.84 10.41
N GLY A 14 8.78 2.47 9.14
CA GLY A 14 9.69 1.56 8.46
C GLY A 14 9.41 0.10 8.81
N LEU A 15 9.85 -0.81 7.95
CA LEU A 15 9.94 -2.23 8.25
C LEU A 15 11.05 -2.41 9.29
N ASP A 16 10.67 -2.63 10.55
CA ASP A 16 11.62 -2.85 11.62
C ASP A 16 12.37 -4.19 11.46
N ALA A 17 13.46 -4.34 12.21
CA ALA A 17 14.33 -5.52 12.13
C ALA A 17 13.56 -6.82 12.38
N SER A 18 12.63 -6.82 13.34
CA SER A 18 11.79 -8.00 13.62
C SER A 18 10.95 -8.41 12.42
N LEU A 19 10.29 -7.47 11.75
CA LEU A 19 9.47 -7.78 10.58
C LEU A 19 10.34 -8.25 9.40
N ILE A 20 11.54 -7.69 9.24
CA ILE A 20 12.48 -8.16 8.23
C ILE A 20 12.93 -9.59 8.50
N ASP A 21 13.21 -9.94 9.76
CA ASP A 21 13.63 -11.30 10.12
C ASP A 21 12.48 -12.30 9.95
N ASP A 22 11.24 -11.93 10.31
CA ASP A 22 10.05 -12.73 10.01
C ASP A 22 9.90 -12.97 8.50
N VAL A 23 10.09 -11.94 7.67
CA VAL A 23 10.03 -12.07 6.21
C VAL A 23 11.12 -13.02 5.69
N LYS A 24 12.35 -12.94 6.21
CA LYS A 24 13.44 -13.87 5.83
C LYS A 24 13.05 -15.31 6.15
N GLU A 25 12.61 -15.58 7.38
CA GLU A 25 12.22 -16.92 7.83
C GLU A 25 11.08 -17.50 7.00
N ILE A 26 10.09 -16.68 6.66
CA ILE A 26 8.99 -17.08 5.77
C ILE A 26 9.53 -17.46 4.40
N LEU A 27 10.39 -16.64 3.79
CA LEU A 27 10.91 -16.88 2.44
C LEU A 27 11.79 -18.14 2.33
N LEU A 28 12.34 -18.65 3.44
CA LEU A 28 13.05 -19.94 3.47
C LEU A 28 12.12 -21.15 3.29
N ARG A 29 10.82 -21.00 3.58
CA ARG A 29 9.87 -22.12 3.69
C ARG A 29 8.67 -21.97 2.76
N GLU A 30 8.29 -20.73 2.46
CA GLU A 30 7.01 -20.38 1.85
C GLU A 30 7.14 -19.22 0.86
N LYS A 31 6.24 -19.18 -0.12
CA LYS A 31 6.06 -18.00 -0.99
C LYS A 31 5.35 -16.90 -0.20
N LEU A 32 5.78 -15.65 -0.35
CA LEU A 32 5.19 -14.49 0.35
C LEU A 32 4.66 -13.45 -0.63
N VAL A 33 3.46 -12.93 -0.35
CA VAL A 33 2.90 -11.72 -0.95
C VAL A 33 2.64 -10.69 0.13
N ILE A 34 3.18 -9.48 -0.02
CA ILE A 34 2.90 -8.37 0.88
C ILE A 34 1.87 -7.45 0.23
N VAL A 35 0.75 -7.22 0.91
CA VAL A 35 -0.27 -6.24 0.53
C VAL A 35 -0.15 -5.06 1.48
N HIS A 36 -0.14 -3.83 0.98
CA HIS A 36 -0.03 -2.64 1.83
C HIS A 36 -1.25 -1.73 1.73
N GLY A 37 -1.45 -0.90 2.77
CA GLY A 37 -2.35 0.24 2.74
C GLY A 37 -1.56 1.55 2.72
N GLY A 38 -2.19 2.64 3.16
CA GLY A 38 -1.56 3.97 3.15
C GLY A 38 -2.54 5.13 3.08
N GLY A 39 -3.80 4.94 3.50
CA GLY A 39 -4.85 5.95 3.31
C GLY A 39 -4.51 7.31 3.91
N ASP A 40 -3.85 7.34 5.07
CA ASP A 40 -3.47 8.59 5.72
C ASP A 40 -2.42 9.37 4.95
N GLU A 41 -1.46 8.68 4.32
CA GLU A 41 -0.43 9.31 3.48
C GLU A 41 -1.07 9.89 2.21
N VAL A 42 -2.07 9.20 1.63
CA VAL A 42 -2.87 9.75 0.53
C VAL A 42 -3.56 11.04 0.97
N THR A 43 -4.16 11.05 2.16
CA THR A 43 -4.80 12.25 2.70
C THR A 43 -3.81 13.40 2.87
N ALA A 44 -2.67 13.13 3.53
CA ALA A 44 -1.65 14.15 3.77
C ALA A 44 -1.08 14.75 2.48
N ILE A 45 -0.84 13.92 1.45
CA ILE A 45 -0.32 14.40 0.17
C ILE A 45 -1.40 15.16 -0.61
N ALA A 46 -2.64 14.66 -0.63
CA ALA A 46 -3.72 15.36 -1.30
C ALA A 46 -3.97 16.75 -0.70
N GLU A 47 -3.94 16.87 0.63
CA GLU A 47 -4.07 18.17 1.32
C GLU A 47 -2.93 19.13 0.96
N LYS A 48 -1.68 18.64 0.87
CA LYS A 48 -0.54 19.43 0.40
C LYS A 48 -0.70 19.91 -1.05
N LEU A 49 -1.43 19.17 -1.87
CA LEU A 49 -1.77 19.54 -3.25
C LEU A 49 -3.04 20.40 -3.35
N GLY A 50 -3.62 20.82 -2.22
CA GLY A 50 -4.84 21.61 -2.18
C GLY A 50 -6.13 20.82 -2.40
N LYS A 51 -6.06 19.49 -2.48
CA LYS A 51 -7.21 18.59 -2.68
C LYS A 51 -7.75 18.08 -1.34
N LYS A 52 -8.78 18.76 -0.83
CA LYS A 52 -9.50 18.34 0.38
C LYS A 52 -10.10 16.94 0.20
N GLN A 53 -9.93 16.09 1.21
CA GLN A 53 -10.43 14.72 1.18
C GLN A 53 -11.84 14.63 1.76
N THR A 54 -12.70 13.89 1.05
CA THR A 54 -14.08 13.62 1.44
C THR A 54 -14.25 12.15 1.76
N PHE A 55 -14.94 11.86 2.86
CA PHE A 55 -15.34 10.50 3.24
C PHE A 55 -16.85 10.42 3.24
N ILE A 56 -17.38 9.32 2.72
CA ILE A 56 -18.81 9.02 2.66
C ILE A 56 -19.08 7.75 3.45
N THR A 57 -20.30 7.63 3.97
CA THR A 57 -20.75 6.44 4.68
C THR A 57 -21.89 5.82 3.88
N SER A 58 -21.74 4.54 3.52
CA SER A 58 -22.78 3.78 2.82
C SER A 58 -23.98 3.48 3.74
N PRO A 59 -25.15 3.08 3.18
CA PRO A 59 -26.30 2.68 4.00
C PRO A 59 -26.01 1.53 4.98
N SER A 60 -25.04 0.67 4.67
CA SER A 60 -24.57 -0.40 5.56
C SER A 60 -23.58 0.07 6.63
N GLY A 61 -23.30 1.37 6.73
CA GLY A 61 -22.40 1.95 7.73
C GLY A 61 -20.93 1.92 7.35
N ILE A 62 -20.55 1.41 6.18
CA ILE A 62 -19.15 1.39 5.74
C ILE A 62 -18.72 2.79 5.35
N ARG A 63 -17.75 3.35 6.07
CA ARG A 63 -17.11 4.63 5.76
C ARG A 63 -15.96 4.42 4.78
N SER A 64 -15.98 5.14 3.66
CA SER A 64 -14.97 5.05 2.59
C SER A 64 -14.58 6.43 2.06
N ARG A 65 -13.42 6.53 1.41
CA ARG A 65 -12.98 7.75 0.72
C ARG A 65 -13.82 7.95 -0.54
N TYR A 66 -14.44 9.12 -0.67
CA TYR A 66 -15.00 9.54 -1.95
C TYR A 66 -13.85 9.81 -2.92
N THR A 67 -13.73 8.96 -3.94
CA THR A 67 -12.58 8.96 -4.86
C THR A 67 -13.04 9.43 -6.23
N ASP A 68 -12.97 10.75 -6.47
CA ASP A 68 -13.16 11.33 -7.79
C ASP A 68 -11.93 11.12 -8.70
N LYS A 69 -11.98 11.65 -9.94
CA LYS A 69 -10.90 11.47 -10.92
C LYS A 69 -9.55 11.98 -10.42
N GLU A 70 -9.53 13.19 -9.87
CA GLU A 70 -8.31 13.80 -9.33
C GLU A 70 -7.81 13.02 -8.09
N THR A 71 -8.74 12.57 -7.23
CA THR A 71 -8.40 11.80 -6.04
C THR A 71 -7.83 10.43 -6.41
N VAL A 72 -8.33 9.75 -7.45
CA VAL A 72 -7.75 8.45 -7.87
C VAL A 72 -6.36 8.60 -8.46
N GLU A 73 -6.08 9.71 -9.16
CA GLU A 73 -4.73 10.03 -9.65
C GLU A 73 -3.76 10.21 -8.47
N ILE A 74 -4.12 11.03 -7.48
CA ILE A 74 -3.33 11.21 -6.26
C ILE A 74 -3.18 9.89 -5.51
N TYR A 75 -4.26 9.12 -5.37
CA TYR A 75 -4.25 7.82 -4.71
C TYR A 75 -3.24 6.87 -5.38
N THR A 76 -3.22 6.84 -6.71
CA THR A 76 -2.33 6.00 -7.51
C THR A 76 -0.88 6.43 -7.33
N MET A 77 -0.59 7.74 -7.43
CA MET A 77 0.75 8.30 -7.22
C MET A 77 1.32 7.91 -5.86
N VAL A 78 0.50 8.00 -4.81
CA VAL A 78 0.94 7.73 -3.44
C VAL A 78 1.05 6.25 -3.16
N MET A 79 0.03 5.45 -3.49
CA MET A 79 0.03 4.01 -3.19
C MET A 79 1.03 3.25 -4.05
N ALA A 80 0.92 3.33 -5.38
CA ALA A 80 1.73 2.53 -6.30
C ALA A 80 3.12 3.14 -6.55
N GLY A 81 3.24 4.47 -6.41
CA GLY A 81 4.53 5.16 -6.46
C GLY A 81 5.20 5.17 -5.09
N ARG A 82 4.87 6.18 -4.29
CA ARG A 82 5.61 6.50 -3.06
C ARG A 82 5.72 5.33 -2.07
N ILE A 83 4.59 4.78 -1.63
CA ILE A 83 4.57 3.77 -0.56
C ILE A 83 5.11 2.43 -1.07
N ASN A 84 4.60 1.95 -2.20
CA ASN A 84 5.02 0.69 -2.79
C ASN A 84 6.53 0.66 -3.05
N LYS A 85 7.10 1.72 -3.64
CA LYS A 85 8.53 1.77 -3.94
C LYS A 85 9.39 1.95 -2.70
N ALA A 86 8.90 2.63 -1.67
CA ALA A 86 9.61 2.68 -0.39
C ALA A 86 9.69 1.32 0.31
N ILE A 87 8.61 0.53 0.29
CA ILE A 87 8.62 -0.85 0.82
C ILE A 87 9.61 -1.71 0.03
N VAL A 88 9.54 -1.66 -1.30
CA VAL A 88 10.48 -2.40 -2.17
C VAL A 88 11.92 -2.01 -1.87
N GLN A 89 12.22 -0.70 -1.77
CA GLN A 89 13.55 -0.21 -1.45
C GLN A 89 14.05 -0.74 -0.10
N GLN A 90 13.20 -0.75 0.94
CA GLN A 90 13.57 -1.27 2.26
C GLN A 90 13.81 -2.78 2.25
N LEU A 91 13.03 -3.56 1.51
CA LEU A 91 13.28 -5.00 1.37
C LEU A 91 14.61 -5.24 0.65
N LEU A 92 14.84 -4.56 -0.46
CA LEU A 92 16.08 -4.67 -1.23
C LEU A 92 17.31 -4.26 -0.41
N SER A 93 17.21 -3.22 0.43
CA SER A 93 18.31 -2.80 1.29
C SER A 93 18.70 -3.83 2.35
N HIS A 94 17.80 -4.78 2.66
CA HIS A 94 18.05 -5.92 3.54
C HIS A 94 18.39 -7.20 2.77
N GLY A 95 18.68 -7.11 1.47
CA GLY A 95 19.03 -8.26 0.62
C GLY A 95 17.84 -9.15 0.25
N LEU A 96 16.62 -8.70 0.50
CA LEU A 96 15.40 -9.45 0.17
C LEU A 96 14.95 -9.10 -1.26
N PRO A 97 14.83 -10.07 -2.18
CA PRO A 97 14.36 -9.80 -3.53
C PRO A 97 12.89 -9.38 -3.49
N ALA A 98 12.57 -8.23 -4.08
CA ALA A 98 11.23 -7.68 -4.07
C ALA A 98 10.86 -7.04 -5.41
N ILE A 99 9.60 -7.25 -5.83
CA ILE A 99 8.96 -6.54 -6.93
C ILE A 99 7.67 -5.90 -6.43
N GLY A 100 7.48 -4.61 -6.75
CA GLY A 100 6.30 -3.87 -6.37
C GLY A 100 5.34 -3.71 -7.54
N LEU A 101 4.13 -4.24 -7.39
CA LEU A 101 3.06 -4.23 -8.40
C LEU A 101 1.80 -3.56 -7.86
N ALA A 102 1.01 -2.99 -8.76
CA ALA A 102 -0.35 -2.53 -8.55
C ALA A 102 -1.34 -3.45 -9.28
N GLY A 103 -2.63 -3.36 -8.93
CA GLY A 103 -3.65 -4.23 -9.52
C GLY A 103 -3.76 -4.13 -11.06
N ILE A 104 -3.37 -2.99 -11.64
CA ILE A 104 -3.38 -2.76 -13.08
C ILE A 104 -2.26 -3.49 -13.81
N ASP A 105 -1.14 -3.79 -13.14
CA ASP A 105 0.02 -4.43 -13.74
C ASP A 105 -0.37 -5.86 -14.12
N GLY A 106 -0.32 -6.20 -15.41
CA GLY A 106 -0.73 -7.51 -15.90
C GLY A 106 -2.19 -7.89 -15.61
N GLN A 107 -3.05 -6.92 -15.26
CA GLN A 107 -4.44 -7.15 -14.84
C GLN A 107 -4.57 -8.10 -13.63
N ILE A 108 -3.63 -8.05 -12.67
CA ILE A 108 -3.66 -8.86 -11.44
C ILE A 108 -4.99 -8.70 -10.69
N LEU A 109 -5.56 -7.49 -10.68
CA LEU A 109 -6.87 -7.22 -10.09
C LEU A 109 -7.80 -6.55 -11.10
N ARG A 110 -9.06 -6.97 -11.08
CA ARG A 110 -10.17 -6.29 -11.78
C ARG A 110 -11.17 -5.76 -10.77
N ALA A 111 -11.40 -4.46 -10.80
CA ALA A 111 -12.43 -3.81 -10.00
C ALA A 111 -13.73 -3.68 -10.80
N LYS A 112 -14.86 -3.71 -10.10
CA LYS A 112 -16.17 -3.29 -10.62
C LYS A 112 -16.55 -1.97 -9.96
N ARG A 113 -17.22 -1.12 -10.73
CA ARG A 113 -17.74 0.15 -10.23
C ARG A 113 -19.05 -0.07 -9.47
#